data_AF-A0A3Q2UVB1-F1
#
_entry.id   AF-A0A3Q2UVB1-F1
#
_cell.length_a   1.000
_cell.length_b   1.000
_cell.length_c   1.000
_cell.angle_alpha   90.00
_cell.angle_beta   90.00
_cell.angle_gamma   90.00
#
_symmetry.space_group_name_H-M   'P 1'
#
loop_
_entity.id
_entity.type
_entity.pdbx_description
1 polymer ?
#
loop_
_entity_poly.entity_id
_entity_poly.type
_entity_poly.pdbx_seq_one_letter_code
_entity_poly.pdbx_strand_id
1 'polypeptide(L)'
;HSPTLCALFCTQDTVSKLLSSFFKEDKTKLSGDATLLMVEMLKVFVQEAAVRSQKQAESEDCDQVDIEHFEKILPQLVCGSTGSRNVFV
;
A
#
# COMPACT_ATOMS: atom_id res chain seq x y z
N HIS A 1 -3.24 15.61 -10.50
CA HIS A 1 -4.03 14.35 -10.49
C HIS A 1 -4.35 14.03 -9.03
N SER A 2 -5.62 13.93 -8.67
CA SER A 2 -6.13 14.23 -7.32
C SER A 2 -5.71 13.20 -6.25
N PRO A 3 -4.92 13.57 -5.22
CA PRO A 3 -4.57 12.68 -4.10
C PRO A 3 -5.74 12.41 -3.13
N THR A 4 -6.93 12.94 -3.42
CA THR A 4 -8.11 12.90 -2.54
C THR A 4 -8.87 11.57 -2.55
N LEU A 5 -8.65 10.69 -3.55
CA LEU A 5 -9.36 9.41 -3.63
C LEU A 5 -8.91 8.42 -2.53
N CYS A 6 -7.61 8.40 -2.23
CA CYS A 6 -7.06 7.50 -1.20
C CYS A 6 -7.48 7.90 0.22
N ALA A 7 -7.69 9.21 0.46
CA ALA A 7 -8.21 9.72 1.73
C ALA A 7 -9.68 9.35 1.96
N LEU A 8 -10.44 9.03 0.90
CA LEU A 8 -11.85 8.67 1.01
C LEU A 8 -12.08 7.18 1.37
N PHE A 9 -11.07 6.31 1.17
CA PHE A 9 -11.24 4.86 1.28
C PHE A 9 -10.85 4.28 2.65
N CYS A 10 -9.82 4.82 3.31
CA CYS A 10 -9.33 4.29 4.59
C CYS A 10 -9.98 4.99 5.80
N THR A 11 -11.30 4.82 5.99
CA THR A 11 -11.94 5.27 7.25
C THR A 11 -11.49 4.40 8.42
N GLN A 12 -11.46 4.98 9.62
CA GLN A 12 -11.08 4.26 10.85
C GLN A 12 -11.94 3.01 11.07
N ASP A 13 -13.26 3.10 10.80
CA ASP A 13 -14.18 1.97 10.88
C ASP A 13 -13.82 0.83 9.93
N THR A 14 -13.45 1.15 8.69
CA THR A 14 -13.06 0.15 7.69
C THR A 14 -11.76 -0.54 8.08
N VAL A 15 -10.75 0.23 8.53
CA VAL A 15 -9.47 -0.31 8.98
C VAL A 15 -9.65 -1.18 10.22
N SER A 16 -10.47 -0.74 11.18
CA SER A 16 -10.79 -1.52 12.38
C SER A 16 -11.44 -2.86 12.03
N LYS A 17 -12.47 -2.85 11.17
CA LYS A 17 -13.15 -4.07 10.71
C LYS A 17 -12.21 -4.99 9.93
N LEU A 18 -11.44 -4.43 9.00
CA LEU A 18 -10.45 -5.16 8.21
C LEU A 18 -9.47 -5.90 9.13
N LEU A 19 -8.83 -5.19 10.07
CA LEU A 19 -7.85 -5.79 10.97
C LEU A 19 -8.49 -6.83 11.89
N SER A 20 -9.69 -6.55 12.42
CA SER A 20 -10.41 -7.51 13.26
C SER A 20 -10.75 -8.82 12.55
N SER A 21 -10.95 -8.78 11.22
CA SER A 21 -11.23 -9.97 10.41
C SER A 21 -10.03 -10.92 10.30
N PHE A 22 -8.82 -10.46 10.61
CA PHE A 22 -7.59 -11.27 10.54
C PHE A 22 -7.03 -11.63 11.93
N PHE A 23 -7.67 -11.19 13.02
CA PHE A 23 -7.25 -11.57 14.36
C PHE A 23 -7.57 -13.06 14.62
N LYS A 24 -6.59 -13.77 15.18
CA LYS A 24 -6.74 -15.20 15.51
C LYS A 24 -7.46 -15.42 16.85
N GLU A 25 -7.49 -14.40 17.70
CA GLU A 25 -8.10 -14.46 19.02
C GLU A 25 -9.23 -13.42 19.11
N ASP A 26 -10.43 -13.85 19.53
CA ASP A 26 -11.61 -12.97 19.64
C ASP A 26 -11.44 -11.83 20.67
N LYS A 27 -10.45 -11.95 21.56
CA LYS A 27 -10.15 -10.94 22.59
C LYS A 27 -9.17 -9.86 22.10
N THR A 28 -8.54 -10.03 20.94
CA THR A 28 -7.63 -9.03 20.38
C THR A 28 -8.41 -7.75 20.07
N LYS A 29 -7.98 -6.64 20.67
CA LYS A 29 -8.55 -5.31 20.44
C LYS A 29 -7.46 -4.37 19.97
N LEU A 30 -7.81 -3.51 19.02
CA LEU A 30 -6.95 -2.41 18.58
C LEU A 30 -7.36 -1.13 19.33
N SER A 31 -6.39 -0.34 19.82
CA SER A 31 -6.71 0.97 20.41
C SER A 31 -7.08 1.98 19.33
N GLY A 32 -7.77 3.07 19.70
CA GLY A 32 -8.11 4.15 18.77
C GLY A 32 -6.87 4.74 18.09
N ASP A 33 -5.82 5.04 18.85
CA ASP A 33 -4.55 5.58 18.34
C ASP A 33 -3.84 4.60 17.41
N ALA A 34 -3.81 3.31 17.77
CA ALA A 34 -3.27 2.27 16.91
C ALA A 34 -4.07 2.17 15.59
N THR A 35 -5.38 2.35 15.63
CA THR A 35 -6.23 2.36 14.43
C THR A 35 -5.90 3.54 13.52
N LEU A 36 -5.68 4.73 14.09
CA LEU A 36 -5.27 5.92 13.34
C LEU A 36 -3.92 5.73 12.66
N LEU A 37 -2.95 5.13 13.37
CA LEU A 37 -1.65 4.80 12.79
C LEU A 37 -1.78 3.81 11.64
N MET A 38 -2.64 2.79 11.77
CA MET A 38 -2.90 1.82 10.71
C MET A 38 -3.58 2.45 9.49
N VAL A 39 -4.47 3.43 9.69
CA VAL A 39 -5.07 4.21 8.61
C VAL A 39 -4.00 4.93 7.80
N GLU A 40 -3.09 5.67 8.46
CA GLU A 40 -2.02 6.38 7.75
C GLU A 40 -1.01 5.42 7.12
N MET A 41 -0.70 4.30 7.77
CA MET A 41 0.17 3.26 7.20
C MET A 41 -0.40 2.69 5.89
N LEU A 42 -1.69 2.32 5.87
CA LEU A 42 -2.35 1.79 4.69
C LEU A 42 -2.42 2.82 3.56
N LYS A 43 -2.66 4.08 3.91
CA LYS A 43 -2.65 5.19 2.95
C LYS A 43 -1.28 5.40 2.33
N VAL A 44 -0.21 5.41 3.12
CA VAL A 44 1.17 5.49 2.60
C VAL A 44 1.50 4.27 1.74
N PHE A 45 1.08 3.08 2.14
CA PHE A 45 1.32 1.86 1.37
C PHE A 45 0.67 1.90 -0.03
N VAL A 46 -0.59 2.34 -0.12
CA VAL A 46 -1.30 2.49 -1.41
C VAL A 46 -0.68 3.62 -2.25
N GLN A 47 -0.27 4.73 -1.63
CA GLN A 47 0.41 5.82 -2.34
C GLN A 47 1.76 5.38 -2.90
N GLU A 48 2.57 4.65 -2.13
CA GLU A 48 3.83 4.09 -2.61
C GLU A 48 3.62 3.13 -3.77
N ALA A 49 2.61 2.25 -3.68
CA ALA A 49 2.24 1.35 -4.76
C ALA A 49 1.92 2.11 -6.06
N ALA A 50 1.08 3.15 -5.98
CA ALA A 50 0.69 3.96 -7.11
C ALA A 50 1.87 4.71 -7.74
N VAL A 51 2.70 5.38 -6.91
CA VAL A 51 3.85 6.16 -7.38
C VAL A 51 4.91 5.25 -8.01
N ARG A 52 5.19 4.09 -7.44
CA ARG A 52 6.16 3.14 -8.03
C ARG A 52 5.67 2.57 -9.35
N SER A 53 4.38 2.26 -9.44
CA SER A 53 3.79 1.75 -10.69
C SER A 53 3.81 2.81 -11.79
N GLN A 54 3.53 4.07 -11.44
CA GLN A 54 3.67 5.21 -12.35
C GLN A 54 5.12 5.34 -12.84
N LYS A 55 6.10 5.34 -11.93
CA LYS A 55 7.52 5.43 -12.30
C LYS A 55 7.97 4.28 -13.20
N GLN A 56 7.44 3.08 -12.98
CA GLN A 56 7.74 1.93 -13.84
C GLN A 56 7.17 2.12 -15.24
N ALA A 57 5.93 2.60 -15.38
CA ALA A 57 5.35 2.93 -16.69
C ALA A 57 6.13 4.06 -17.40
N GLU A 58 6.51 5.11 -16.69
CA GLU A 58 7.36 6.20 -17.22
C GLU A 58 8.72 5.70 -17.71
N SER A 59 9.32 4.71 -17.02
CA SER A 59 10.59 4.11 -17.43
C SER A 59 10.49 3.25 -18.69
N GLU A 60 9.28 2.79 -19.02
CA GLU A 60 8.97 1.98 -20.20
C GLU A 60 8.31 2.81 -21.31
N ASP A 61 8.34 4.15 -21.21
CA ASP A 61 7.74 5.10 -22.15
C ASP A 61 6.24 4.85 -22.39
N CYS A 62 5.54 4.39 -21.34
CA CYS A 62 4.12 4.09 -21.38
C CYS A 62 3.29 5.22 -20.76
N ASP A 63 2.26 5.69 -21.48
CA ASP A 63 1.37 6.78 -21.01
C ASP A 63 0.39 6.36 -19.91
N GLN A 64 0.24 5.04 -19.67
CA GLN A 64 -0.70 4.49 -18.68
C GLN A 64 -0.06 3.37 -17.85
N VAL A 65 -0.54 3.24 -16.63
CA VAL A 65 -0.12 2.17 -15.72
C VAL A 65 -0.94 0.91 -16.00
N ASP A 66 -0.35 -0.01 -16.73
CA ASP A 66 -0.84 -1.39 -16.85
C ASP A 66 -0.42 -2.30 -15.68
N ILE A 67 -1.08 -3.45 -15.57
CA ILE A 67 -0.86 -4.45 -14.51
C ILE A 67 0.60 -4.96 -14.46
N GLU A 68 1.25 -5.07 -15.61
CA GLU A 68 2.64 -5.55 -15.73
C GLU A 68 3.62 -4.61 -14.99
N HIS A 69 3.36 -3.30 -15.00
CA HIS A 69 4.16 -2.33 -14.25
C HIS A 69 4.01 -2.51 -12.74
N PHE A 70 2.79 -2.83 -12.28
CA PHE A 70 2.52 -3.10 -10.87
C PHE A 70 3.21 -4.40 -10.42
N GLU A 71 3.13 -5.47 -11.23
CA GLU A 71 3.76 -6.75 -10.94
C GLU A 71 5.28 -6.63 -10.78
N LYS A 72 5.92 -5.80 -11.62
CA LYS A 72 7.37 -5.52 -11.52
C LYS A 72 7.74 -4.84 -10.19
N ILE A 73 6.88 -3.97 -9.64
CA ILE A 73 7.16 -3.27 -8.38
C ILE A 73 6.70 -4.05 -7.13
N LEU A 74 5.94 -5.13 -7.28
CA LEU A 74 5.45 -5.92 -6.14
C LEU A 74 6.58 -6.44 -5.22
N PRO A 75 7.68 -7.03 -5.73
CA PRO A 75 8.75 -7.55 -4.86
C PRO A 75 9.34 -6.47 -3.96
N GLN A 76 9.60 -5.28 -4.50
CA GLN A 76 10.15 -4.15 -3.72
C GLN A 76 9.12 -3.48 -2.81
N LEU A 77 7.83 -3.56 -3.14
CA LEU A 77 6.75 -2.98 -2.35
C LEU A 77 6.50 -3.78 -1.06
N VAL A 78 6.53 -5.12 -1.13
CA VAL A 78 6.23 -5.99 0.03
C VAL A 78 7.47 -6.36 0.85
N CYS A 79 8.67 -6.39 0.25
CA CYS A 79 9.91 -6.79 0.95
C CYS A 79 10.71 -5.64 1.59
N GLY A 80 10.21 -4.40 1.50
CA GLY A 80 10.71 -3.21 2.23
C GLY A 80 12.20 -3.19 2.59
N SER A 81 13.04 -2.66 1.69
CA SER A 81 14.41 -2.13 1.91
C SER A 81 15.40 -2.94 2.77
N THR A 82 15.12 -4.21 3.11
CA THR A 82 16.01 -5.05 3.93
C THR A 82 16.73 -6.05 3.04
N GLY A 83 17.72 -5.52 2.32
CA GLY A 83 18.94 -6.24 1.97
C GLY A 83 18.86 -7.29 0.87
N SER A 84 18.92 -6.87 -0.39
CA SER A 84 20.03 -7.26 -1.29
C SER A 84 19.82 -6.70 -2.69
N ARG A 85 20.93 -6.16 -3.20
CA ARG A 85 21.23 -5.75 -4.58
C ARG A 85 20.41 -6.48 -5.66
N ASN A 86 19.93 -5.68 -6.62
CA ASN A 86 19.56 -6.05 -8.00
C ASN A 86 18.58 -7.22 -8.17
N VAL A 87 17.32 -6.88 -8.41
CA VAL A 87 16.51 -7.63 -9.37
C VAL A 87 16.05 -6.62 -10.43
N PHE A 88 16.88 -6.50 -11.47
CA PHE A 88 16.58 -6.03 -12.82
C PHE A 88 15.57 -4.89 -12.99
N VAL A 89 16.10 -3.68 -13.21
CA VAL A 89 15.77 -2.91 -14.42
C VAL A 89 17.05 -2.85 -15.24
#